data_AF-A0A1M5GVT6-F1
#
_entry.id   AF-A0A1M5GVT6-F1
#
_cell.length_a   1.000
_cell.length_b   1.000
_cell.length_c   1.000
_cell.angle_alpha   90.00
_cell.angle_beta   90.00
_cell.angle_gamma   90.00
#
_symmetry.space_group_name_H-M   'P 1'
#
loop_
_entity.id
_entity.type
_entity.pdbx_description
1 polymer ?
#
loop_
_entity_poly.entity_id
_entity_poly.type
_entity_poly.pdbx_seq_one_letter_code
_entity_poly.pdbx_strand_id
1 'polypeptide(L)'
;MYKRDKHTAIIKGGIGPGAWLSLLQWLRLLVLSLSRINHYKPDKGSYKPIQSPKNHILSEDSTKTKTLTATKLTNMNPAHKYIKWSVLLLFAFFAKFATAQTVPPPGPFPLTGNDDVCVGQTKNYGVTKVPGHTYSWSITPGTEGVDWILTISDNTITVKWLKSGTYTISVIETNEYTCSSDAVQIQVMVHDLPVCSITGPDNICPGSTNPYSAPAGMTTYAWSVSGDATIPGATNGQTVSVVAENKCGSYILTLVITNQFGCTSTCTQTFNIVDKTAPVLVGVPTDATADCGAIPAPATVTATD
;
A
#
# COMPACT_ATOMS: atom_id res chain seq x y z
N MET A 1 57.35 32.11 -25.16
CA MET A 1 56.86 31.49 -26.41
C MET A 1 55.76 30.51 -26.03
N TYR A 2 54.49 30.93 -26.12
CA TYR A 2 53.56 30.66 -27.23
C TYR A 2 53.02 29.22 -27.16
N LYS A 3 51.88 28.91 -26.50
CA LYS A 3 50.45 29.21 -26.76
C LYS A 3 49.85 28.49 -27.99
N ARG A 4 48.93 27.54 -27.73
CA ARG A 4 47.58 27.37 -28.32
C ARG A 4 47.02 25.99 -27.92
N ASP A 5 45.99 25.90 -27.08
CA ASP A 5 44.55 26.18 -27.29
C ASP A 5 43.85 25.20 -28.25
N LYS A 6 42.94 24.38 -27.70
CA LYS A 6 41.60 24.18 -28.26
C LYS A 6 40.56 24.05 -27.14
N HIS A 7 39.63 25.01 -27.18
CA HIS A 7 38.40 25.12 -26.43
C HIS A 7 37.39 24.02 -26.77
N THR A 8 36.62 23.57 -25.77
CA THR A 8 35.17 23.37 -25.90
C THR A 8 34.49 23.73 -24.57
N ALA A 9 33.61 24.73 -24.61
CA ALA A 9 32.81 25.19 -23.49
C ALA A 9 31.55 24.32 -23.31
N ILE A 10 31.20 23.99 -22.07
CA ILE A 10 29.84 23.60 -21.70
C ILE A 10 29.41 24.45 -20.50
N ILE A 11 28.48 25.35 -20.76
CA ILE A 11 27.74 26.11 -19.76
C ILE A 11 26.74 25.17 -19.11
N LYS A 12 26.78 25.00 -17.79
CA LYS A 12 25.61 24.60 -16.99
C LYS A 12 25.57 25.40 -15.69
N GLY A 13 24.68 26.38 -15.68
CA GLY A 13 24.30 27.13 -14.49
C GLY A 13 23.53 26.25 -13.52
N GLY A 14 24.02 26.14 -12.29
CA GLY A 14 23.28 25.63 -11.14
C GLY A 14 22.72 26.80 -10.35
N ILE A 15 21.41 26.84 -10.18
CA ILE A 15 20.67 27.88 -9.47
C ILE A 15 21.01 27.76 -7.98
N GLY A 16 21.70 28.76 -7.44
CA GLY A 16 22.03 28.83 -6.02
C GLY A 16 20.81 29.09 -5.11
N PRO A 17 20.92 28.78 -3.81
CA PRO A 17 19.81 28.79 -2.83
C PRO A 17 19.15 30.16 -2.58
N GLY A 18 19.62 31.25 -3.20
CA GLY A 18 19.03 32.58 -3.11
C GLY A 18 17.72 32.79 -3.90
N ALA A 19 17.38 31.89 -4.83
CA ALA A 19 16.16 32.01 -5.64
C ALA A 19 14.88 31.65 -4.86
N TRP A 20 14.98 30.78 -3.84
CA TRP A 20 13.83 30.32 -3.05
C TRP A 20 13.35 31.34 -2.02
N LEU A 21 14.25 32.15 -1.47
CA LEU A 21 13.90 33.25 -0.56
C LEU A 21 13.14 34.38 -1.28
N SER A 22 13.48 34.63 -2.54
CA SER A 22 12.83 35.65 -3.38
C SER A 22 11.39 35.27 -3.74
N LEU A 23 11.12 33.98 -3.96
CA LEU A 23 9.78 33.47 -4.29
C LEU A 23 8.83 33.51 -3.09
N LEU A 24 9.32 33.17 -1.89
CA LEU A 24 8.56 33.26 -0.64
C LEU A 24 8.22 34.71 -0.26
N GLN A 25 9.11 35.65 -0.58
CA GLN A 25 8.89 37.07 -0.32
C GLN A 25 7.86 37.68 -1.29
N TRP A 26 7.82 37.22 -2.55
CA TRP A 26 6.76 37.56 -3.50
C TRP A 26 5.39 36.98 -3.11
N LEU A 27 5.35 35.73 -2.65
CA LEU A 27 4.11 35.08 -2.16
C LEU A 27 3.55 35.77 -0.90
N ARG A 28 4.40 36.21 0.03
CA ARG A 28 3.97 37.00 1.20
C ARG A 28 3.35 38.34 0.79
N LEU A 29 3.95 39.05 -0.17
CA LEU A 29 3.41 40.32 -0.66
C LEU A 29 2.10 40.15 -1.44
N LEU A 30 1.94 39.06 -2.18
CA LEU A 30 0.70 38.70 -2.88
C LEU A 30 -0.44 38.39 -1.89
N VAL A 31 -0.16 37.65 -0.81
CA VAL A 31 -1.16 37.33 0.21
C VAL A 31 -1.55 38.59 0.99
N LEU A 32 -0.61 39.47 1.32
CA LEU A 32 -0.90 40.74 2.00
C LEU A 32 -1.67 41.74 1.11
N SER A 33 -1.46 41.72 -0.21
CA SER A 33 -2.22 42.57 -1.13
C SER A 33 -3.67 42.08 -1.31
N LEU A 34 -3.88 40.77 -1.35
CA LEU A 34 -5.22 40.16 -1.41
C LEU A 34 -5.98 40.29 -0.07
N SER A 35 -5.29 40.34 1.06
CA SER A 35 -5.90 40.53 2.40
C SER A 35 -6.46 41.94 2.60
N ARG A 36 -5.90 42.97 1.95
CA ARG A 36 -6.38 44.36 2.03
C ARG A 36 -7.57 44.67 1.12
N ILE A 37 -7.96 43.76 0.22
CA ILE A 37 -9.11 43.95 -0.67
C ILE A 37 -10.44 43.56 0.03
N ASN A 38 -10.41 42.77 1.10
CA ASN A 38 -11.61 42.26 1.80
C ASN A 38 -12.12 43.12 2.98
N HIS A 39 -11.53 44.29 3.24
CA HIS A 39 -11.93 45.17 4.36
C HIS A 39 -12.27 46.60 3.90
N TYR A 40 -13.19 46.72 2.94
CA TYR A 40 -13.88 47.98 2.67
C TYR A 40 -15.39 47.79 2.73
N LYS A 41 -15.97 48.04 3.91
CA LYS A 41 -17.41 48.30 4.12
C LYS A 41 -17.56 49.78 4.45
N PRO A 42 -18.40 50.57 3.76
CA PRO A 42 -18.64 51.95 4.14
C PRO A 42 -19.71 52.00 5.24
N ASP A 43 -19.30 52.37 6.46
CA ASP A 43 -20.24 52.64 7.55
C ASP A 43 -20.95 53.99 7.36
N LYS A 44 -22.28 53.93 7.35
CA LYS A 44 -23.17 55.08 7.51
C LYS A 44 -23.47 55.25 8.99
N GLY A 45 -23.15 56.39 9.60
CA GLY A 45 -23.55 56.63 10.99
C GLY A 45 -23.11 57.96 11.59
N SER A 46 -23.95 58.98 11.40
CA SER A 46 -24.33 60.04 12.35
C SER A 46 -23.27 60.76 13.21
N TYR A 47 -23.05 62.04 12.86
CA TYR A 47 -22.43 63.07 13.69
C TYR A 47 -23.24 63.37 14.97
N LYS A 48 -22.53 63.63 16.08
CA LYS A 48 -22.93 64.63 17.09
C LYS A 48 -21.66 65.39 17.55
N PRO A 49 -21.66 66.74 17.55
CA PRO A 49 -20.53 67.53 18.00
C PRO A 49 -20.67 67.86 19.49
N ILE A 50 -19.56 68.00 20.23
CA ILE A 50 -19.40 68.93 21.37
C ILE A 50 -17.91 69.09 21.71
N GLN A 51 -17.46 70.32 21.45
CA GLN A 51 -16.52 71.21 22.16
C GLN A 51 -15.07 70.84 22.56
N SER A 52 -14.21 71.81 22.22
CA SER A 52 -12.81 72.06 22.52
C SER A 52 -12.58 72.56 23.97
N PRO A 53 -11.34 72.52 24.50
CA PRO A 53 -10.42 73.68 24.45
C PRO A 53 -9.01 73.29 23.93
N LYS A 54 -8.36 74.09 23.05
CA LYS A 54 -7.39 75.19 23.33
C LYS A 54 -6.22 74.78 24.25
N ASN A 55 -4.94 75.08 24.03
CA ASN A 55 -4.16 75.79 23.02
C ASN A 55 -2.67 75.59 23.40
N HIS A 56 -1.76 75.49 22.43
CA HIS A 56 -0.37 76.00 22.44
C HIS A 56 0.22 75.66 21.06
N ILE A 57 0.03 76.50 20.03
CA ILE A 57 0.86 77.66 19.60
C ILE A 57 2.18 77.24 18.92
N LEU A 58 2.14 77.44 17.58
CA LEU A 58 3.18 77.86 16.61
C LEU A 58 4.35 76.93 16.26
N SER A 59 4.34 76.41 15.02
CA SER A 59 5.05 77.07 13.90
C SER A 59 4.55 76.53 12.56
N GLU A 60 3.99 77.42 11.75
CA GLU A 60 3.69 77.20 10.34
C GLU A 60 4.98 77.35 9.52
N ASP A 61 5.20 76.45 8.55
CA ASP A 61 5.95 76.76 7.34
C ASP A 61 5.25 76.11 6.14
N SER A 62 5.54 76.67 4.98
CA SER A 62 4.60 77.12 3.97
C SER A 62 4.07 76.07 2.98
N THR A 63 2.81 76.32 2.62
CA THR A 63 2.05 76.01 1.39
C THR A 63 2.81 75.44 0.18
N LYS A 64 2.27 74.34 -0.37
CA LYS A 64 1.87 74.29 -1.80
C LYS A 64 0.84 73.17 -2.04
N THR A 65 -0.43 73.51 -1.88
CA THR A 65 -1.57 72.67 -2.28
C THR A 65 -1.75 72.79 -3.79
N LYS A 66 -1.41 71.75 -4.55
CA LYS A 66 -1.85 71.61 -5.95
C LYS A 66 -3.20 70.90 -5.96
N THR A 67 -4.25 71.68 -6.18
CA THR A 67 -5.59 71.21 -6.51
C THR A 67 -5.55 70.53 -7.87
N LEU A 68 -5.75 69.21 -7.92
CA LEU A 68 -6.04 68.47 -9.15
C LEU A 68 -7.47 67.98 -9.10
N THR A 69 -8.28 68.60 -9.94
CA THR A 69 -9.66 68.31 -10.27
C THR A 69 -9.84 66.83 -10.63
N ALA A 70 -10.76 66.14 -9.94
CA ALA A 70 -11.15 64.78 -10.27
C ALA A 70 -12.03 64.77 -11.53
N THR A 71 -11.44 64.47 -12.68
CA THR A 71 -12.20 64.18 -13.89
C THR A 71 -12.78 62.77 -13.79
N LYS A 72 -14.11 62.70 -13.67
CA LYS A 72 -14.91 61.48 -13.68
C LYS A 72 -14.74 60.76 -15.04
N LEU A 73 -13.93 59.69 -15.08
CA LEU A 73 -13.88 58.77 -16.21
C LEU A 73 -14.94 57.67 -16.04
N THR A 74 -16.15 57.96 -16.51
CA THR A 74 -17.18 56.96 -16.77
C THR A 74 -16.92 56.31 -18.13
N ASN A 75 -16.20 55.19 -18.17
CA ASN A 75 -16.49 54.04 -19.03
C ASN A 75 -15.34 53.03 -18.97
N MET A 76 -15.53 51.91 -18.29
CA MET A 76 -14.78 50.70 -18.58
C MET A 76 -15.78 49.56 -18.71
N ASN A 77 -15.90 49.04 -19.94
CA ASN A 77 -16.68 47.83 -20.24
C ASN A 77 -16.18 46.66 -19.36
N PRO A 78 -17.08 45.77 -18.90
CA PRO A 78 -16.70 44.74 -17.94
C PRO A 78 -15.77 43.70 -18.58
N ALA A 79 -14.53 43.65 -18.08
CA ALA A 79 -13.45 42.71 -18.42
C ALA A 79 -13.72 41.27 -17.91
N HIS A 80 -14.96 40.79 -18.05
CA HIS A 80 -15.37 39.46 -17.56
C HIS A 80 -15.25 38.37 -18.64
N LYS A 81 -14.91 38.74 -19.90
CA LYS A 81 -14.89 37.83 -21.06
C LYS A 81 -13.53 37.26 -21.43
N TYR A 82 -12.43 37.69 -20.80
CA TYR A 82 -11.08 37.20 -21.12
C TYR A 82 -10.39 36.39 -20.02
N ILE A 83 -11.06 36.15 -18.87
CA ILE A 83 -10.52 35.34 -17.76
C ILE A 83 -10.88 33.84 -17.90
N LYS A 84 -11.64 33.44 -18.93
CA LYS A 84 -12.05 32.04 -19.12
C LYS A 84 -11.19 31.22 -20.11
N TRP A 85 -10.24 31.83 -20.83
CA TRP A 85 -9.43 31.11 -21.83
C TRP A 85 -7.91 31.14 -21.55
N SER A 86 -7.44 31.88 -20.54
CA SER A 86 -6.02 31.93 -20.13
C SER A 86 -5.63 30.89 -19.07
N VAL A 87 -6.60 30.19 -18.46
CA VAL A 87 -6.34 29.13 -17.45
C VAL A 87 -6.26 27.74 -18.09
N LEU A 88 -6.83 27.55 -19.29
CA LEU A 88 -6.85 26.25 -19.98
C LEU A 88 -5.62 25.97 -20.87
N LEU A 89 -4.84 26.99 -21.23
CA LEU A 89 -3.62 26.86 -22.03
C LEU A 89 -2.32 26.85 -21.20
N LEU A 90 -2.42 27.03 -19.87
CA LEU A 90 -1.32 26.77 -18.94
C LEU A 90 -1.34 25.33 -18.37
N PHE A 91 -2.41 24.56 -18.63
CA PHE A 91 -2.58 23.18 -18.17
C PHE A 91 -2.22 22.11 -19.22
N ALA A 92 -1.71 22.50 -20.40
CA ALA A 92 -1.32 21.59 -21.48
C ALA A 92 0.14 21.76 -21.95
N PHE A 93 1.03 22.28 -21.10
CA PHE A 93 2.48 22.37 -21.37
C PHE A 93 3.37 21.78 -20.26
N PHE A 94 2.85 20.80 -19.51
CA PHE A 94 3.65 19.90 -18.66
C PHE A 94 3.21 18.42 -18.77
N ALA A 95 2.61 18.02 -19.89
CA ALA A 95 2.36 16.61 -20.20
C ALA A 95 3.48 16.04 -21.07
N LYS A 96 4.71 16.02 -20.53
CA LYS A 96 5.85 15.20 -21.01
C LYS A 96 7.02 15.36 -20.03
N PHE A 97 6.91 14.72 -18.87
CA PHE A 97 7.99 14.13 -18.06
C PHE A 97 7.31 13.45 -16.87
N ALA A 98 6.90 12.20 -17.09
CA ALA A 98 6.40 11.32 -16.03
C ALA A 98 7.04 9.93 -16.19
N THR A 99 8.36 9.91 -16.06
CA THR A 99 9.16 8.82 -15.49
C THR A 99 10.32 9.54 -14.78
N ALA A 100 10.69 9.30 -13.51
CA ALA A 100 10.31 8.29 -12.55
C ALA A 100 9.73 8.97 -11.31
N GLN A 101 8.69 8.36 -10.76
CA GLN A 101 8.25 8.60 -9.41
C GLN A 101 9.33 8.05 -8.47
N THR A 102 10.28 8.85 -8.00
CA THR A 102 10.98 8.48 -6.76
C THR A 102 9.99 8.77 -5.64
N VAL A 103 9.12 7.80 -5.32
CA VAL A 103 8.56 7.77 -3.98
C VAL A 103 9.69 7.29 -3.08
N PRO A 104 10.23 8.10 -2.15
CA PRO A 104 10.86 7.50 -0.98
C PRO A 104 9.73 7.16 0.00
N PRO A 105 9.46 5.88 0.33
CA PRO A 105 9.03 5.62 1.72
C PRO A 105 9.25 4.18 2.22
N PRO A 106 8.98 3.91 3.50
CA PRO A 106 9.60 4.46 4.69
C PRO A 106 10.34 3.30 5.34
N GLY A 107 11.67 3.27 5.28
CA GLY A 107 12.38 2.30 6.10
C GLY A 107 12.05 2.62 7.56
N PRO A 108 11.62 1.66 8.40
CA PRO A 108 12.17 1.70 9.73
C PRO A 108 13.67 1.54 9.49
N PHE A 109 14.42 2.65 9.41
CA PHE A 109 15.72 2.61 10.03
C PHE A 109 15.39 2.10 11.43
N PRO A 110 15.91 0.96 11.91
CA PRO A 110 15.67 0.60 13.28
C PRO A 110 16.41 1.62 14.15
N LEU A 111 15.82 2.79 14.30
CA LEU A 111 15.93 3.61 15.47
C LEU A 111 15.14 2.82 16.52
N THR A 112 15.90 1.93 17.18
CA THR A 112 15.61 1.28 18.46
C THR A 112 14.42 0.33 18.49
N GLY A 113 14.58 -0.88 17.97
CA GLY A 113 13.64 -1.97 18.25
C GLY A 113 14.14 -3.32 17.73
N ASN A 114 13.75 -4.40 18.40
CA ASN A 114 13.88 -5.75 17.89
C ASN A 114 12.85 -5.96 16.76
N ASP A 115 13.16 -6.83 15.80
CA ASP A 115 12.25 -7.21 14.70
C ASP A 115 11.82 -8.67 14.82
N ASP A 116 10.61 -8.96 14.36
CA ASP A 116 10.01 -10.29 14.32
C ASP A 116 9.64 -10.63 12.87
N VAL A 117 10.16 -11.75 12.39
CA VAL A 117 10.03 -12.17 10.99
C VAL A 117 9.76 -13.66 10.91
N CYS A 118 9.26 -14.15 9.78
CA CYS A 118 9.02 -15.57 9.56
C CYS A 118 10.06 -16.14 8.61
N VAL A 119 10.35 -17.44 8.73
CA VAL A 119 11.18 -18.16 7.75
C VAL A 119 10.66 -17.93 6.33
N GLY A 120 11.57 -17.64 5.40
CA GLY A 120 11.33 -17.36 4.00
C GLY A 120 11.09 -15.87 3.67
N GLN A 121 10.83 -15.02 4.67
CA GLN A 121 10.61 -13.58 4.47
C GLN A 121 11.89 -12.84 4.10
N THR A 122 11.72 -11.79 3.31
CA THR A 122 12.79 -10.85 2.95
C THR A 122 12.52 -9.50 3.61
N LYS A 123 13.52 -8.96 4.30
CA LYS A 123 13.46 -7.66 4.97
C LYS A 123 14.64 -6.79 4.58
N ASN A 124 14.43 -5.48 4.63
CA ASN A 124 15.47 -4.48 4.40
C ASN A 124 15.85 -3.84 5.74
N TYR A 125 17.15 -3.71 5.97
CA TYR A 125 17.72 -3.00 7.12
C TYR A 125 18.70 -1.95 6.61
N GLY A 126 18.95 -0.91 7.41
CA GLY A 126 19.86 0.14 6.98
C GLY A 126 20.05 1.20 8.04
N VAL A 127 21.06 2.02 7.81
CA VAL A 127 21.37 3.22 8.59
C VAL A 127 21.26 4.45 7.68
N THR A 128 21.23 5.64 8.29
CA THR A 128 21.23 6.88 7.52
C THR A 128 22.55 7.00 6.75
N LYS A 129 22.47 7.25 5.44
CA LYS A 129 23.65 7.40 4.60
C LYS A 129 24.38 8.70 4.89
N VAL A 130 25.69 8.63 5.08
CA VAL A 130 26.60 9.77 5.16
C VAL A 130 27.53 9.73 3.95
N PRO A 131 27.62 10.81 3.16
CA PRO A 131 28.51 10.86 2.00
C PRO A 131 29.98 10.64 2.37
N GLY A 132 30.70 9.82 1.60
CA GLY A 132 32.11 9.52 1.82
C GLY A 132 32.40 8.48 2.91
N HIS A 133 31.37 8.02 3.63
CA HIS A 133 31.50 6.98 4.64
C HIS A 133 31.28 5.60 4.03
N THR A 134 31.75 4.57 4.73
CA THR A 134 31.59 3.16 4.36
C THR A 134 30.95 2.38 5.50
N TYR A 135 30.29 1.27 5.18
CA TYR A 135 29.51 0.48 6.14
C TYR A 135 29.90 -0.99 6.07
N SER A 136 30.17 -1.58 7.22
CA SER A 136 30.48 -3.01 7.37
C SER A 136 29.35 -3.70 8.14
N TRP A 137 28.75 -4.72 7.53
CA TRP A 137 27.62 -5.45 8.07
C TRP A 137 28.03 -6.86 8.48
N SER A 138 27.48 -7.34 9.59
CA SER A 138 27.60 -8.75 10.01
C SER A 138 26.30 -9.24 10.64
N ILE A 139 26.05 -10.55 10.54
CA ILE A 139 24.90 -11.22 11.14
C ILE A 139 25.43 -12.41 11.95
N THR A 140 25.01 -12.51 13.21
CA THR A 140 25.42 -13.60 14.10
C THR A 140 24.28 -14.03 15.02
N PRO A 141 24.23 -15.29 15.48
CA PRO A 141 25.01 -16.44 15.00
C PRO A 141 24.50 -16.94 13.64
N GLY A 142 25.17 -17.93 13.04
CA GLY A 142 24.73 -18.63 11.83
C GLY A 142 25.64 -18.40 10.61
N THR A 143 25.20 -18.92 9.47
CA THR A 143 25.99 -18.98 8.23
C THR A 143 25.17 -18.47 7.04
N GLU A 144 25.75 -17.56 6.27
CA GLU A 144 25.17 -17.11 5.00
C GLU A 144 25.05 -18.27 4.00
N GLY A 145 23.94 -18.33 3.27
CA GLY A 145 23.56 -19.41 2.37
C GLY A 145 22.83 -20.57 3.07
N VAL A 146 22.88 -20.65 4.40
CA VAL A 146 22.18 -21.68 5.19
C VAL A 146 21.06 -21.05 6.03
N ASP A 147 21.41 -20.07 6.86
CA ASP A 147 20.49 -19.44 7.79
C ASP A 147 19.85 -18.17 7.19
N TRP A 148 20.54 -17.50 6.27
CA TRP A 148 20.05 -16.34 5.51
C TRP A 148 20.72 -16.19 4.14
N ILE A 149 20.16 -15.34 3.28
CA ILE A 149 20.82 -14.81 2.08
C ILE A 149 20.92 -13.29 2.24
N LEU A 150 22.11 -12.74 2.04
CA LEU A 150 22.39 -11.31 2.22
C LEU A 150 22.65 -10.64 0.87
N THR A 151 22.13 -9.43 0.70
CA THR A 151 22.51 -8.53 -0.39
C THR A 151 22.86 -7.18 0.21
N ILE A 152 24.08 -6.72 -0.03
CA ILE A 152 24.59 -5.45 0.50
C ILE A 152 24.49 -4.37 -0.56
N SER A 153 23.92 -3.22 -0.19
CA SER A 153 23.88 -2.01 -1.00
C SER A 153 24.30 -0.83 -0.13
N ASP A 154 25.60 -0.74 0.13
CA ASP A 154 26.23 0.35 0.89
C ASP A 154 25.67 0.49 2.32
N ASN A 155 24.94 1.56 2.62
CA ASN A 155 24.33 1.83 3.93
C ASN A 155 23.06 1.00 4.23
N THR A 156 22.70 0.09 3.33
CA THR A 156 21.52 -0.77 3.46
C THR A 156 21.84 -2.22 3.11
N ILE A 157 21.08 -3.14 3.69
CA ILE A 157 21.11 -4.56 3.38
C ILE A 157 19.70 -5.09 3.15
N THR A 158 19.59 -6.11 2.33
CA THR A 158 18.40 -6.94 2.19
C THR A 158 18.73 -8.35 2.65
N VAL A 159 17.95 -8.88 3.58
CA VAL A 159 18.16 -10.20 4.19
C VAL A 159 16.93 -11.05 3.93
N LYS A 160 17.12 -12.21 3.30
CA LYS A 160 16.12 -13.28 3.26
C LYS A 160 16.45 -14.30 4.34
N TRP A 161 15.53 -14.49 5.29
CA TRP A 161 15.72 -15.43 6.40
C TRP A 161 15.33 -16.84 5.98
N LEU A 162 16.23 -17.81 6.16
CA LEU A 162 16.02 -19.19 5.72
C LEU A 162 15.77 -20.15 6.88
N LYS A 163 16.18 -19.79 8.10
CA LYS A 163 16.04 -20.64 9.27
C LYS A 163 15.59 -19.85 10.49
N SER A 164 14.70 -20.43 11.28
CA SER A 164 14.26 -19.87 12.56
C SER A 164 15.42 -19.77 13.56
N GLY A 165 15.30 -18.81 14.46
CA GLY A 165 16.34 -18.50 15.42
C GLY A 165 16.35 -17.04 15.80
N THR A 166 17.24 -16.70 16.73
CA THR A 166 17.50 -15.32 17.12
C THR A 166 18.83 -14.90 16.52
N TYR A 167 18.80 -13.82 15.73
CA TYR A 167 19.95 -13.26 15.05
C TYR A 167 20.19 -11.83 15.52
N THR A 168 21.43 -11.39 15.43
CA THR A 168 21.86 -10.02 15.67
C THR A 168 22.50 -9.52 14.40
N ILE A 169 21.91 -8.49 13.82
CA ILE A 169 22.54 -7.73 12.74
C ILE A 169 23.36 -6.62 13.40
N SER A 170 24.61 -6.48 12.99
CA SER A 170 25.54 -5.45 13.46
C SER A 170 26.04 -4.64 12.27
N VAL A 171 26.11 -3.32 12.44
CA VAL A 171 26.71 -2.42 11.45
C VAL A 171 27.73 -1.51 12.11
N ILE A 172 28.87 -1.36 11.45
CA ILE A 172 29.92 -0.41 11.80
C ILE A 172 30.09 0.55 10.64
N GLU A 173 29.98 1.85 10.93
CA GLU A 173 30.26 2.93 10.00
C GLU A 173 31.70 3.41 10.17
N THR A 174 32.41 3.60 9.04
CA THR A 174 33.77 4.14 8.99
C THR A 174 33.80 5.39 8.13
N ASN A 175 34.32 6.49 8.68
CA ASN A 175 34.43 7.76 7.97
C ASN A 175 35.62 7.79 6.99
N GLU A 176 35.74 8.88 6.22
CA GLU A 176 36.82 9.09 5.25
C GLU A 176 38.24 9.14 5.87
N TYR A 177 38.33 9.35 7.19
CA TYR A 177 39.57 9.37 7.97
C TYR A 177 39.89 8.02 8.63
N THR A 178 39.22 6.94 8.22
CA THR A 178 39.39 5.57 8.75
C THR A 178 39.01 5.38 10.22
N CYS A 179 38.28 6.32 10.82
CA CYS A 179 37.73 6.16 12.16
C CYS A 179 36.42 5.37 12.11
N SER A 180 36.33 4.31 12.89
CA SER A 180 35.12 3.48 13.02
C SER A 180 34.28 3.91 14.21
N SER A 181 32.97 3.86 14.03
CA SER A 181 31.97 4.02 15.08
C SER A 181 31.86 2.78 15.97
N ASP A 182 31.15 2.92 17.09
CA ASP A 182 30.62 1.77 17.82
C ASP A 182 29.59 1.03 16.97
N ALA A 183 29.47 -0.28 17.19
CA ALA A 183 28.51 -1.10 16.46
C ALA A 183 27.06 -0.76 16.85
N VAL A 184 26.23 -0.51 15.85
CA VAL A 184 24.76 -0.44 16.01
C VAL A 184 24.19 -1.83 15.76
N GLN A 185 23.33 -2.30 16.67
CA GLN A 185 22.78 -3.65 16.63
C GLN A 185 21.26 -3.66 16.64
N ILE A 186 20.70 -4.63 15.92
CA ILE A 186 19.29 -5.02 16.01
C ILE A 186 19.20 -6.53 16.20
N GLN A 187 18.35 -6.94 17.15
CA GLN A 187 17.98 -8.33 17.32
C GLN A 187 16.78 -8.66 16.43
N VAL A 188 16.89 -9.72 15.65
CA VAL A 188 15.83 -10.24 14.78
C VAL A 188 15.46 -11.64 15.25
N MET A 189 14.20 -11.82 15.62
CA MET A 189 13.64 -13.13 15.95
C MET A 189 12.93 -13.70 14.72
N VAL A 190 13.50 -14.75 14.16
CA VAL A 190 12.93 -15.48 13.01
C VAL A 190 12.12 -16.65 13.55
N HIS A 191 10.82 -16.61 13.32
CA HIS A 191 9.85 -17.62 13.74
C HIS A 191 9.63 -18.67 12.65
N ASP A 192 9.37 -19.90 13.08
CA ASP A 192 8.95 -20.96 12.18
C ASP A 192 7.55 -20.68 11.60
N LEU A 193 7.33 -21.20 10.39
CA LEU A 193 6.00 -21.27 9.81
C LEU A 193 5.18 -22.33 10.55
N PRO A 194 3.88 -22.09 10.82
CA PRO A 194 3.03 -23.13 11.42
C PRO A 194 2.89 -24.32 10.49
N VAL A 195 2.83 -25.53 11.04
CA VAL A 195 2.53 -26.75 10.26
C VAL A 195 1.05 -26.70 9.86
N CYS A 196 0.78 -26.69 8.55
CA CYS A 196 -0.57 -26.69 7.99
C CYS A 196 -1.00 -28.10 7.59
N SER A 197 -2.16 -28.52 8.05
CA SER A 197 -2.81 -29.76 7.62
C SER A 197 -4.33 -29.59 7.62
N ILE A 198 -5.01 -30.40 6.82
CA ILE A 198 -6.47 -30.47 6.78
C ILE A 198 -6.84 -31.93 7.12
N THR A 199 -7.70 -32.13 8.10
CA THR A 199 -8.26 -33.44 8.44
C THR A 199 -9.73 -33.49 8.06
N GLY A 200 -10.11 -34.45 7.24
CA GLY A 200 -11.49 -34.69 6.81
C GLY A 200 -11.56 -35.81 5.75
N PRO A 201 -12.75 -36.12 5.23
CA PRO A 201 -12.91 -37.18 4.23
C PRO A 201 -12.32 -36.82 2.86
N ASP A 202 -11.73 -37.82 2.18
CA ASP A 202 -11.22 -37.72 0.80
C ASP A 202 -12.30 -37.92 -0.27
N ASN A 203 -13.38 -38.64 0.07
CA ASN A 203 -14.51 -38.88 -0.84
C ASN A 203 -15.81 -38.70 -0.07
N ILE A 204 -16.73 -37.95 -0.66
CA ILE A 204 -18.01 -37.58 -0.05
C ILE A 204 -19.16 -37.79 -1.06
N CYS A 205 -20.38 -37.97 -0.57
CA CYS A 205 -21.55 -38.20 -1.43
C CYS A 205 -22.14 -36.88 -1.94
N PRO A 206 -22.80 -36.86 -3.11
CA PRO A 206 -23.60 -35.71 -3.55
C PRO A 206 -24.60 -35.28 -2.48
N GLY A 207 -24.74 -33.98 -2.24
CA GLY A 207 -25.67 -33.42 -1.24
C GLY A 207 -25.25 -33.60 0.22
N SER A 208 -24.12 -34.25 0.50
CA SER A 208 -23.67 -34.50 1.87
C SER A 208 -22.96 -33.29 2.49
N THR A 209 -23.04 -33.17 3.82
CA THR A 209 -22.30 -32.17 4.61
C THR A 209 -21.22 -32.88 5.43
N ASN A 210 -19.96 -32.47 5.29
CA ASN A 210 -18.82 -33.15 5.90
C ASN A 210 -17.94 -32.17 6.69
N PRO A 211 -17.46 -32.54 7.89
CA PRO A 211 -16.58 -31.69 8.67
C PRO A 211 -15.13 -31.78 8.20
N TYR A 212 -14.44 -30.63 8.22
CA TYR A 212 -13.00 -30.51 8.03
C TYR A 212 -12.40 -29.72 9.18
N SER A 213 -11.21 -30.12 9.63
CA SER A 213 -10.55 -29.55 10.81
C SER A 213 -9.10 -29.19 10.52
N ALA A 214 -8.67 -28.04 11.07
CA ALA A 214 -7.29 -27.56 11.08
C ALA A 214 -6.59 -27.88 12.42
N PRO A 215 -5.24 -27.78 12.48
CA PRO A 215 -4.49 -27.85 13.73
C PRO A 215 -4.99 -26.85 14.78
N ALA A 216 -4.96 -27.25 16.05
CA ALA A 216 -5.29 -26.37 17.17
C ALA A 216 -4.17 -25.34 17.44
N GLY A 217 -4.50 -24.27 18.17
CA GLY A 217 -3.51 -23.30 18.67
C GLY A 217 -3.09 -22.22 17.66
N MET A 218 -3.82 -22.06 16.56
CA MET A 218 -3.60 -20.96 15.62
C MET A 218 -4.37 -19.72 16.08
N THR A 219 -3.85 -18.53 15.76
CA THR A 219 -4.54 -17.26 16.05
C THR A 219 -5.64 -16.98 15.05
N THR A 220 -5.46 -17.38 13.79
CA THR A 220 -6.49 -17.25 12.76
C THR A 220 -6.54 -18.49 11.86
N TYR A 221 -7.74 -18.71 11.34
CA TYR A 221 -8.06 -19.68 10.30
C TYR A 221 -8.76 -18.94 9.17
N ALA A 222 -8.50 -19.33 7.93
CA ALA A 222 -9.26 -18.88 6.78
C ALA A 222 -9.43 -20.03 5.80
N TRP A 223 -10.68 -20.45 5.64
CA TRP A 223 -11.07 -21.54 4.76
C TRP A 223 -11.67 -21.00 3.46
N SER A 224 -11.36 -21.65 2.36
CA SER A 224 -12.06 -21.47 1.09
C SER A 224 -12.16 -22.79 0.34
N VAL A 225 -13.23 -22.96 -0.42
CA VAL A 225 -13.45 -24.15 -1.26
C VAL A 225 -13.63 -23.70 -2.70
N SER A 226 -13.10 -24.48 -3.65
CA SER A 226 -13.28 -24.25 -5.09
C SER A 226 -14.28 -25.24 -5.68
N GLY A 227 -14.82 -24.89 -6.85
CA GLY A 227 -15.85 -25.66 -7.56
C GLY A 227 -17.27 -25.41 -7.03
N ASP A 228 -18.20 -26.26 -7.46
CA ASP A 228 -19.58 -26.38 -6.97
C ASP A 228 -19.67 -27.00 -5.55
N ALA A 229 -18.87 -26.54 -4.59
CA ALA A 229 -19.00 -26.91 -3.18
C ALA A 229 -19.09 -25.65 -2.33
N THR A 230 -19.75 -25.71 -1.18
CA THR A 230 -19.98 -24.53 -0.34
C THR A 230 -19.58 -24.76 1.12
N ILE A 231 -19.19 -23.70 1.83
CA ILE A 231 -18.98 -23.71 3.27
C ILE A 231 -20.10 -22.87 3.89
N PRO A 232 -21.20 -23.46 4.37
CA PRO A 232 -22.23 -22.70 5.06
C PRO A 232 -21.69 -22.11 6.36
N GLY A 233 -21.77 -20.79 6.49
CA GLY A 233 -21.42 -20.08 7.72
C GLY A 233 -20.01 -19.49 7.74
N ALA A 234 -19.41 -19.45 8.93
CA ALA A 234 -18.16 -18.76 9.16
C ALA A 234 -16.94 -19.59 8.69
N THR A 235 -16.03 -18.95 7.96
CA THR A 235 -14.82 -19.58 7.41
C THR A 235 -13.56 -19.31 8.24
N ASN A 236 -13.73 -18.86 9.48
CA ASN A 236 -12.63 -18.46 10.36
C ASN A 236 -12.49 -19.31 11.64
N GLY A 237 -13.24 -20.42 11.73
CA GLY A 237 -13.11 -21.40 12.80
C GLY A 237 -11.99 -22.40 12.55
N GLN A 238 -11.55 -23.08 13.61
CA GLN A 238 -10.66 -24.24 13.48
C GLN A 238 -11.31 -25.36 12.65
N THR A 239 -12.63 -25.47 12.71
CA THR A 239 -13.41 -26.45 11.96
C THR A 239 -14.41 -25.74 11.05
N VAL A 240 -14.68 -26.35 9.90
CA VAL A 240 -15.72 -25.93 8.95
C VAL A 240 -16.51 -27.14 8.48
N SER A 241 -17.75 -26.92 8.06
CA SER A 241 -18.55 -27.91 7.35
C SER A 241 -18.57 -27.57 5.87
N VAL A 242 -18.22 -28.54 5.03
CA VAL A 242 -18.29 -28.40 3.56
C VAL A 242 -19.50 -29.17 3.05
N VAL A 243 -20.31 -28.51 2.24
CA VAL A 243 -21.45 -29.11 1.55
C VAL A 243 -21.03 -29.46 0.13
N ALA A 244 -21.16 -30.73 -0.20
CA ALA A 244 -21.09 -31.24 -1.57
C ALA A 244 -22.40 -30.90 -2.28
N GLU A 245 -22.38 -30.08 -3.32
CA GLU A 245 -23.57 -29.94 -4.17
C GLU A 245 -23.83 -31.25 -4.94
N ASN A 246 -24.99 -31.36 -5.59
CA ASN A 246 -25.43 -32.58 -6.29
C ASN A 246 -24.69 -32.84 -7.63
N LYS A 247 -23.39 -32.57 -7.68
CA LYS A 247 -22.56 -32.74 -8.87
C LYS A 247 -21.29 -33.51 -8.53
N CYS A 248 -21.10 -34.64 -9.19
CA CYS A 248 -19.87 -35.42 -9.05
C CYS A 248 -18.67 -34.67 -9.65
N GLY A 249 -17.51 -34.81 -9.03
CA GLY A 249 -16.30 -34.09 -9.45
C GLY A 249 -15.21 -34.07 -8.39
N SER A 250 -14.12 -33.37 -8.70
CA SER A 250 -13.00 -33.16 -7.78
C SER A 250 -12.95 -31.70 -7.37
N TYR A 251 -12.79 -31.45 -6.06
CA TYR A 251 -12.90 -30.14 -5.44
C TYR A 251 -11.71 -29.92 -4.51
N ILE A 252 -11.31 -28.66 -4.35
CA ILE A 252 -10.13 -28.30 -3.55
C ILE A 252 -10.57 -27.44 -2.37
N LEU A 253 -10.31 -27.93 -1.17
CA LEU A 253 -10.40 -27.16 0.07
C LEU A 253 -9.04 -26.53 0.35
N THR A 254 -9.02 -25.21 0.53
CA THR A 254 -7.82 -24.44 0.87
C THR A 254 -7.96 -23.92 2.30
N LEU A 255 -6.89 -24.05 3.07
CA LEU A 255 -6.76 -23.54 4.42
C LEU A 255 -5.55 -22.63 4.51
N VAL A 256 -5.74 -21.44 5.07
CA VAL A 256 -4.67 -20.55 5.53
C VAL A 256 -4.75 -20.46 7.05
N ILE A 257 -3.63 -20.69 7.73
CA ILE A 257 -3.50 -20.57 9.18
C ILE A 257 -2.44 -19.56 9.55
N THR A 258 -2.63 -18.87 10.68
CA THR A 258 -1.65 -17.93 11.23
C THR A 258 -1.33 -18.31 12.68
N ASN A 259 -0.06 -18.28 13.06
CA ASN A 259 0.37 -18.51 14.45
C ASN A 259 0.36 -17.21 15.28
N GLN A 260 0.75 -17.30 16.55
CA GLN A 260 0.80 -16.15 17.46
C GLN A 260 1.82 -15.06 17.07
N PHE A 261 2.79 -15.41 16.23
CA PHE A 261 3.84 -14.50 15.75
C PHE A 261 3.48 -13.88 14.40
N GLY A 262 2.27 -14.13 13.88
CA GLY A 262 1.83 -13.60 12.59
C GLY A 262 2.35 -14.38 11.38
N CYS A 263 3.00 -15.52 11.57
CA CYS A 263 3.47 -16.35 10.46
C CYS A 263 2.34 -17.20 9.88
N THR A 264 2.25 -17.19 8.56
CA THR A 264 1.16 -17.83 7.81
C THR A 264 1.62 -19.04 7.03
N SER A 265 0.82 -20.10 7.01
CA SER A 265 0.99 -21.25 6.12
C SER A 265 -0.30 -21.56 5.37
N THR A 266 -0.16 -22.05 4.15
CA THR A 266 -1.29 -22.46 3.30
C THR A 266 -1.15 -23.93 2.93
N CYS A 267 -2.24 -24.68 3.02
CA CYS A 267 -2.32 -26.05 2.55
C CYS A 267 -3.67 -26.33 1.88
N THR A 268 -3.70 -27.37 1.05
CA THR A 268 -4.88 -27.75 0.27
C THR A 268 -5.18 -29.24 0.43
N GLN A 269 -6.45 -29.59 0.47
CA GLN A 269 -6.95 -30.96 0.43
C GLN A 269 -7.85 -31.11 -0.79
N THR A 270 -7.61 -32.13 -1.60
CA THR A 270 -8.53 -32.51 -2.68
C THR A 270 -9.49 -33.56 -2.15
N PHE A 271 -10.79 -33.35 -2.37
CA PHE A 271 -11.81 -34.36 -2.11
C PHE A 271 -12.67 -34.58 -3.36
N ASN A 272 -13.24 -35.78 -3.50
CA ASN A 272 -14.11 -36.11 -4.63
C ASN A 272 -15.57 -36.27 -4.18
N ILE A 273 -16.49 -35.68 -4.93
CA ILE A 273 -17.91 -35.99 -4.83
C ILE A 273 -18.17 -37.20 -5.73
N VAL A 274 -18.56 -38.31 -5.12
CA VAL A 274 -18.80 -39.58 -5.79
C VAL A 274 -20.15 -40.15 -5.40
N ASP A 275 -20.97 -40.48 -6.39
CA ASP A 275 -22.17 -41.26 -6.16
C ASP A 275 -21.78 -42.74 -5.98
N LYS A 276 -22.25 -43.32 -4.88
CA LYS A 276 -22.08 -44.75 -4.56
C LYS A 276 -23.42 -45.45 -4.43
N THR A 277 -24.52 -44.74 -4.62
CA THR A 277 -25.87 -45.29 -4.59
C THR A 277 -26.10 -46.02 -5.90
N ALA A 278 -26.55 -47.27 -5.83
CA ALA A 278 -26.94 -47.99 -7.03
C ALA A 278 -28.37 -47.58 -7.40
N PRO A 279 -28.68 -47.39 -8.68
CA PRO A 279 -30.03 -47.07 -9.11
C PRO A 279 -30.97 -48.23 -8.76
N VAL A 280 -32.17 -47.89 -8.31
CA VAL A 280 -33.24 -48.86 -8.05
C VAL A 280 -33.99 -49.11 -9.36
N LEU A 281 -34.11 -50.38 -9.74
CA LEU A 281 -34.93 -50.79 -10.89
C LEU A 281 -36.38 -50.98 -10.45
N VAL A 282 -37.30 -50.33 -11.16
CA VAL A 282 -38.75 -50.42 -10.97
C VAL A 282 -39.38 -51.02 -12.23
N GLY A 283 -40.36 -51.90 -12.06
CA GLY A 283 -41.06 -52.55 -13.18
C GLY A 283 -40.33 -53.74 -13.78
N VAL A 284 -39.33 -54.30 -13.08
CA VAL A 284 -38.65 -55.55 -13.49
C VAL A 284 -39.67 -56.70 -13.40
N PRO A 285 -40.06 -57.33 -14.53
CA PRO A 285 -41.01 -58.43 -14.50
C PRO A 285 -40.34 -59.66 -13.88
N THR A 286 -41.13 -60.49 -13.20
CA THR A 286 -40.67 -61.84 -12.80
C THR A 286 -40.48 -62.71 -14.03
N ASP A 287 -39.53 -63.64 -13.95
CA ASP A 287 -39.35 -64.64 -15.01
C ASP A 287 -40.66 -65.37 -15.30
N ALA A 288 -41.01 -65.46 -16.58
CA ALA A 288 -42.21 -66.13 -17.05
C ALA A 288 -41.89 -66.99 -18.27
N THR A 289 -42.51 -68.17 -18.35
CA THR A 289 -42.39 -69.06 -19.52
C THR A 289 -43.40 -68.63 -20.57
N ALA A 290 -42.94 -68.33 -21.79
CA ALA A 290 -43.79 -67.94 -22.91
C ALA A 290 -43.85 -69.04 -23.97
N ASP A 291 -45.03 -69.26 -24.55
CA ASP A 291 -45.21 -70.13 -25.72
C ASP A 291 -44.95 -69.34 -27.01
N CYS A 292 -44.54 -70.03 -28.08
CA CYS A 292 -44.13 -69.41 -29.35
C CYS A 292 -45.23 -68.54 -30.00
N GLY A 293 -46.51 -68.79 -29.68
CA GLY A 293 -47.65 -68.00 -30.15
C GLY A 293 -48.17 -66.92 -29.18
N ALA A 294 -47.65 -66.84 -27.95
CA ALA A 294 -48.19 -65.99 -26.88
C ALA A 294 -47.08 -65.34 -26.04
N ILE A 295 -46.25 -64.55 -26.70
CA ILE A 295 -45.17 -63.79 -26.04
C ILE A 295 -45.79 -62.60 -25.27
N PRO A 296 -45.54 -62.46 -23.96
CA PRO A 296 -45.99 -61.32 -23.18
C PRO A 296 -45.46 -60.00 -23.74
N ALA A 297 -46.25 -58.93 -23.59
CA ALA A 297 -45.78 -57.60 -23.95
C ALA A 297 -44.52 -57.23 -23.14
N PRO A 298 -43.56 -56.49 -23.74
CA PRO A 298 -42.36 -56.06 -23.01
C PRO A 298 -42.74 -55.24 -21.78
N ALA A 299 -42.17 -55.59 -20.62
CA ALA A 299 -42.34 -54.76 -19.43
C ALA A 299 -41.58 -53.44 -19.59
N THR A 300 -42.16 -52.36 -19.05
CA THR A 300 -41.47 -51.08 -18.96
C THR A 300 -40.65 -51.08 -17.68
N VAL A 301 -39.32 -51.20 -17.82
CA VAL A 301 -38.37 -51.10 -16.70
C VAL A 301 -37.84 -49.68 -16.66
N THR A 302 -37.92 -49.03 -15.50
CA THR A 302 -37.31 -47.72 -15.25
C THR A 302 -36.25 -47.83 -14.17
N ALA A 303 -35.16 -47.07 -14.31
CA ALA A 303 -34.16 -46.91 -13.27
C ALA A 303 -34.34 -45.54 -12.60
N THR A 304 -34.29 -45.50 -11.27
CA THR A 304 -34.34 -44.27 -10.47
C THR A 304 -33.14 -44.20 -9.54
N ASP A 305 -32.49 -43.04 -9.49
CA ASP A 305 -31.33 -42.68 -8.66
C ASP A 305 -31.61 -41.33 -7.99
#